data_AF-A0A735C1P2-F1
#
_entry.id   AF-A0A735C1P2-F1
#
_cell.length_a   1.000
_cell.length_b   1.000
_cell.length_c   1.000
_cell.angle_alpha   90.00
_cell.angle_beta   90.00
_cell.angle_gamma   90.00
#
_symmetry.space_group_name_H-M   'P 1'
#
loop_
_entity.id
_entity.type
_entity.pdbx_description
1 polymer ?
#
loop_
_entity_poly.entity_id
_entity_poly.type
_entity_poly.pdbx_seq_one_letter_code
_entity_poly.pdbx_strand_id
1 'polypeptide(L)' 'YVIAILSANSVDKHWPKKELHSVLAREIAEGEVKLLTLVKEADEAIVAASLPLLSDKLYITYKDNPAEIADKVRALLNK' A
#
# COMPACT_ATOMS: atom_id res chain seq x y z
N TYR A 1 9.66 -5.05 6.09
CA TYR A 1 8.28 -4.81 5.63
C TYR A 1 7.89 -3.37 5.92
N VAL A 2 7.12 -2.75 5.02
CA VAL A 2 6.57 -1.40 5.10
C VAL A 2 5.06 -1.53 4.90
N ILE A 3 4.28 -0.83 5.72
CA ILE A 3 2.82 -0.75 5.56
C ILE A 3 2.49 0.69 5.17
N ALA A 4 1.91 0.87 3.99
CA ALA A 4 1.42 2.17 3.54
C ALA A 4 -0.09 2.22 3.68
N ILE A 5 -0.60 3.19 4.43
CA ILE A 5 -2.04 3.45 4.57
C ILE A 5 -2.37 4.67 3.73
N LEU A 6 -3.16 4.46 2.68
CA LEU A 6 -3.49 5.46 1.67
C LEU A 6 -4.97 5.84 1.72
N SER A 7 -5.17 7.15 1.63
CA SER A 7 -6.44 7.88 1.55
C SER A 7 -6.22 9.12 0.68
N ALA A 8 -7.30 9.83 0.32
CA ALA A 8 -7.20 11.09 -0.42
C ALA A 8 -6.25 12.09 0.29
N ASN A 9 -6.38 12.21 1.62
CA ASN A 9 -5.57 13.13 2.43
C ASN A 9 -4.08 12.75 2.52
N SER A 10 -3.72 11.48 2.29
CA SER A 10 -2.32 11.07 2.28
C SER A 10 -1.68 11.30 0.93
N VAL A 11 -2.37 11.03 -0.18
CA VAL A 11 -1.77 11.06 -1.53
C VAL A 11 -1.47 12.48 -2.04
N ASP A 12 -2.15 13.48 -1.51
CA ASP A 12 -1.92 14.91 -1.80
C ASP A 12 -0.67 15.48 -1.13
N LYS A 13 -0.09 14.77 -0.17
CA LYS A 13 1.18 15.18 0.44
C LYS A 13 2.33 14.82 -0.51
N HIS A 14 3.40 15.62 -0.52
CA HIS A 14 4.59 15.34 -1.34
C HIS A 14 5.43 14.15 -0.83
N TRP A 15 5.27 13.80 0.45
CA TRP A 15 6.08 12.80 1.17
C TRP A 15 5.79 11.32 0.83
N PRO A 16 4.53 10.85 0.70
CA PRO A 16 4.25 9.44 0.43
C PRO A 16 4.78 8.97 -0.92
N LYS A 17 4.83 9.82 -1.95
CA LYS A 17 5.24 9.40 -3.30
C LYS A 17 6.70 8.96 -3.34
N LYS A 18 7.63 9.75 -2.78
CA LYS A 18 9.07 9.46 -2.82
C LYS A 18 9.44 8.19 -2.04
N GLU A 19 8.90 8.04 -0.84
CA GLU A 19 9.13 6.83 -0.02
C GLU A 19 8.49 5.59 -0.65
N LEU A 20 7.25 5.70 -1.15
CA LEU A 20 6.59 4.59 -1.83
C LEU A 20 7.37 4.14 -3.06
N HIS A 21 7.86 5.06 -3.89
CA HIS A 21 8.70 4.73 -5.04
C HIS A 21 10.02 4.05 -4.64
N SER A 22 10.66 4.48 -3.54
CA SER A 22 11.88 3.83 -3.03
C SER A 22 11.62 2.38 -2.62
N VAL A 23 10.53 2.13 -1.90
CA VAL A 23 10.16 0.78 -1.47
C VAL A 23 9.79 -0.09 -2.66
N LEU A 24 8.99 0.42 -3.61
CA LEU A 24 8.63 -0.30 -4.84
C LEU A 24 9.87 -0.66 -5.67
N ALA A 25 10.83 0.26 -5.81
CA ALA A 25 12.07 -0.01 -6.53
C ALA A 25 12.92 -1.11 -5.85
N ARG A 26 12.95 -1.13 -4.51
CA ARG A 26 13.61 -2.19 -3.74
C ARG A 26 12.93 -3.54 -3.89
N GLU A 27 11.60 -3.60 -3.90
CA GLU A 27 10.86 -4.84 -4.16
C GLU A 27 11.18 -5.40 -5.55
N ILE A 28 11.21 -4.55 -6.57
CA ILE A 28 11.55 -4.96 -7.94
C ILE A 28 12.98 -5.52 -8.01
N ALA A 29 13.93 -4.87 -7.31
CA ALA A 29 15.33 -5.28 -7.32
C ALA A 29 15.59 -6.56 -6.50
N GLU A 30 14.92 -6.71 -5.35
CA GLU A 30 15.15 -7.80 -4.39
C GLU A 30 14.23 -9.01 -4.65
N GLY A 31 13.16 -8.86 -5.46
CA GLY A 31 12.22 -9.91 -5.82
C GLY A 31 11.25 -10.33 -4.70
N GLU A 32 11.28 -9.64 -3.56
CA GLU A 32 10.46 -9.91 -2.39
C GLU A 32 9.41 -8.82 -2.19
N VAL A 33 8.17 -9.21 -1.85
CA VAL A 33 7.11 -8.26 -1.49
C VAL A 33 7.39 -7.69 -0.10
N LYS A 34 7.73 -6.40 -0.04
CA LYS A 34 8.05 -5.66 1.19
C LYS A 34 7.04 -4.58 1.54
N LEU A 35 6.11 -4.26 0.65
CA LEU A 35 5.10 -3.21 0.82
C LEU A 35 3.69 -3.81 0.85
N LEU A 36 3.04 -3.69 2.01
CA LEU A 36 1.59 -3.91 2.14
C LEU A 36 0.89 -2.54 2.00
N THR A 37 0.11 -2.39 0.94
CA THR A 37 -0.67 -1.17 0.72
C THR A 37 -2.11 -1.38 1.15
N LEU A 38 -2.59 -0.53 2.05
CA LEU A 38 -3.98 -0.44 2.49
C LEU A 38 -4.60 0.82 1.91
N VAL A 39 -5.72 0.69 1.22
CA VAL A 39 -6.43 1.83 0.61
C VAL A 39 -7.81 1.96 1.24
N LYS A 40 -8.16 3.14 1.73
CA LYS A 40 -9.53 3.40 2.22
C LYS A 40 -10.52 3.26 1.05
N GLU A 41 -11.55 2.43 1.21
CA GLU A 41 -12.52 2.11 0.14
C GLU A 41 -13.10 3.34 -0.57
N ALA A 42 -13.51 4.35 0.20
CA ALA A 42 -14.09 5.57 -0.35
C ALA A 42 -13.14 6.39 -1.23
N ASP A 43 -11.82 6.17 -1.09
CA ASP A 43 -10.78 6.97 -1.74
C ASP A 43 -10.05 6.19 -2.83
N GLU A 44 -10.46 4.96 -3.14
CA GLU A 44 -9.75 4.04 -4.04
C GLU A 44 -9.45 4.66 -5.40
N ALA A 45 -10.46 5.29 -6.02
CA ALA A 45 -10.32 5.95 -7.31
C ALA A 45 -9.31 7.12 -7.29
N ILE A 46 -9.32 7.92 -6.22
CA ILE A 46 -8.43 9.08 -6.05
C ILE A 46 -6.99 8.60 -5.84
N VAL A 47 -6.80 7.55 -5.04
CA VAL A 47 -5.50 6.95 -4.76
C VAL A 47 -4.92 6.31 -6.03
N ALA A 48 -5.72 5.54 -6.78
CA ALA A 48 -5.31 4.92 -8.04
C ALA A 48 -4.87 5.96 -9.08
N ALA A 49 -5.63 7.05 -9.24
CA ALA A 49 -5.28 8.13 -10.14
C ALA A 49 -3.98 8.86 -9.73
N SER A 50 -3.75 9.00 -8.42
CA SER A 50 -2.57 9.69 -7.87
C SER A 50 -1.29 8.86 -7.90
N LEU A 51 -1.43 7.54 -7.97
CA LEU A 51 -0.35 6.56 -7.89
C LEU A 51 -0.59 5.44 -8.93
N PRO A 52 -0.37 5.71 -10.24
CA PRO A 52 -0.67 4.76 -11.30
C PRO A 52 0.06 3.41 -11.15
N LEU A 53 1.24 3.41 -10.54
CA LEU A 53 2.01 2.18 -10.26
C LEU A 53 1.33 1.25 -9.26
N LEU A 54 0.37 1.72 -8.45
CA LEU A 54 -0.44 0.85 -7.58
C LEU A 54 -1.44 0.01 -8.37
N SER A 55 -1.85 0.45 -9.56
CA SER A 55 -2.81 -0.27 -10.40
C SER A 55 -2.29 -1.65 -10.81
N ASP A 56 -0.98 -1.75 -11.03
CA ASP A 56 -0.30 -2.97 -11.43
C ASP A 56 0.07 -3.87 -10.23
N LYS A 57 -0.28 -3.46 -9.00
CA LYS A 57 0.07 -4.16 -7.77
C LYS A 57 -1.15 -4.55 -6.96
N LEU A 58 -1.09 -5.74 -6.35
CA LEU A 58 -2.06 -6.16 -5.34
C LEU A 58 -1.98 -5.23 -4.12
N TYR A 59 -3.04 -4.46 -3.88
CA TYR A 59 -3.29 -3.74 -2.64
C TYR A 59 -4.55 -4.29 -1.96
N ILE A 60 -4.73 -3.96 -0.69
CA ILE A 60 -5.91 -4.36 0.08
C ILE A 60 -6.78 -3.12 0.32
N THR A 61 -8.06 -3.21 -0.04
CA THR A 61 -9.04 -2.18 0.32
C THR A 61 -9.45 -2.37 1.79
N TYR A 62 -9.33 -1.31 2.59
CA TYR A 62 -9.76 -1.25 3.98
C TYR A 62 -11.25 -0.93 4.04
N LYS A 63 -12.02 -1.85 4.64
CA LYS A 63 -13.48 -1.82 4.75
C LYS A 63 -13.92 -1.98 6.20
N ASP A 64 -13.35 -1.17 7.08
CA ASP A 64 -13.58 -1.25 8.53
C ASP A 64 -13.33 -2.67 9.10
N ASN A 65 -12.33 -3.36 8.54
CA ASN A 65 -12.03 -4.77 8.80
C ASN A 65 -10.65 -4.95 9.47
N PRO A 66 -10.36 -4.29 10.61
CA PRO A 66 -9.01 -4.27 11.20
C PRO A 66 -8.49 -5.66 11.59
N ALA A 67 -9.36 -6.58 12.01
CA ALA A 67 -8.98 -7.95 12.37
C ALA A 67 -8.44 -8.73 11.16
N GLU A 68 -9.13 -8.65 10.02
CA GLU A 68 -8.71 -9.31 8.78
C GLU A 68 -7.36 -8.76 8.29
N ILE A 69 -7.16 -7.44 8.37
CA ILE A 69 -5.89 -6.80 8.01
C ILE A 69 -4.77 -7.28 8.93
N ALA A 70 -5.00 -7.35 10.25
CA ALA A 70 -4.01 -7.82 11.21
C ALA A 70 -3.57 -9.26 10.93
N ASP A 71 -4.50 -10.15 10.56
CA ASP A 71 -4.18 -11.53 10.20
C ASP A 71 -3.37 -11.62 8.91
N LYS A 72 -3.71 -10.81 7.89
CA LYS A 72 -2.92 -10.73 6.63
C LYS A 72 -1.51 -10.20 6.89
N VAL A 73 -1.36 -9.19 7.74
CA VAL A 73 -0.04 -8.68 8.17
C VAL A 73 0.75 -9.78 8.87
N ARG A 74 0.12 -10.50 9.82
CA ARG A 74 0.78 -11.60 10.55
C ARG A 74 1.23 -12.73 9.59
N ALA A 75 0.43 -13.07 8.59
CA ALA A 75 0.79 -14.06 7.59
C ALA A 75 2.00 -13.66 6.73
N LEU A 76 2.18 -12.35 6.46
CA LEU A 76 3.35 -11.83 5.75
C LEU A 76 4.62 -11.85 6.60
N LEU A 77 4.50 -11.65 7.92
CA LEU A 77 5.62 -11.61 8.85
C LEU A 77 6.14 -13.00 9.25
N ASN A 78 5.32 -14.04 9.13
CA ASN A 78 5.65 -15.41 9.51
C ASN A 78 6.21 -16.25 8.33
N LYS A 79 6.60 -15.61 7.23
CA LYS A 79 7.38 -16.21 6.14
C LYS A 79 8.86 -15.98 6.35
#